data_AF-A0A0Q3GSP6-F1
#
_entry.id   AF-A0A0Q3GSP6-F1
#
_cell.length_a   1.000
_cell.length_b   1.000
_cell.length_c   1.000
_cell.angle_alpha   90.00
_cell.angle_beta   90.00
_cell.angle_gamma   90.00
#
_symmetry.space_group_name_H-M   'P 1'
#
loop_
_entity.id
_entity.type
_entity.pdbx_description
1 polymer ?
#
loop_
_entity_poly.entity_id
_entity_poly.type
_entity_poly.pdbx_seq_one_letter_code
_entity_poly.pdbx_strand_id
1 'polypeptide(L)'
;MGASESVLTRQPQQQPRSQWADEITTVSDGRRDAADEDPLLRRIRSLTIAPPLLSGQPAAGSETETSITDILVRKPSSSSSAASGNLNPNVMFELFSMYREWQEEMTKEISERQGEIENKIETADALAVKLLQRFNYSLTSMRSTSHNLAEGGSW
;
A
#
# COMPACT_ATOMS: atom_id res chain seq x y z
N MET A 1 -21.48 8.25 39.73
CA MET A 1 -22.58 8.45 38.77
C MET A 1 -23.14 9.83 39.00
N GLY A 2 -22.85 10.79 38.11
CA GLY A 2 -23.41 12.14 38.17
C GLY A 2 -24.25 12.34 36.93
N ALA A 3 -25.57 12.30 37.08
CA ALA A 3 -26.51 12.76 36.07
C ALA A 3 -26.95 14.18 36.47
N SER A 4 -26.85 15.11 35.54
CA SER A 4 -27.56 16.38 35.62
C SER A 4 -28.00 16.76 34.22
N GLU A 5 -29.26 17.11 34.18
CA GLU A 5 -30.18 17.14 33.06
C GLU A 5 -30.69 18.58 32.93
N SER A 6 -31.33 18.87 31.79
CA SER A 6 -32.19 20.05 31.57
C SER A 6 -31.45 21.34 31.13
N VAL A 7 -31.95 22.21 30.26
CA VAL A 7 -33.30 22.48 29.75
C VAL A 7 -33.18 23.03 28.31
N LEU A 8 -34.08 22.58 27.43
CA LEU A 8 -34.38 23.16 26.12
C LEU A 8 -35.20 24.46 26.26
N THR A 9 -34.74 25.56 25.65
CA THR A 9 -35.57 26.75 25.42
C THR A 9 -35.83 26.93 23.91
N ARG A 10 -37.10 26.67 23.51
CA ARG A 10 -37.82 27.08 22.28
C ARG A 10 -37.62 28.60 22.01
N GLN A 11 -37.66 29.20 20.80
CA GLN A 11 -38.44 29.10 19.54
C GLN A 11 -37.94 30.28 18.63
N PRO A 12 -38.46 30.59 17.41
CA PRO A 12 -39.22 29.83 16.41
C PRO A 12 -38.68 29.95 14.94
N GLN A 13 -38.72 28.83 14.22
CA GLN A 13 -39.30 28.62 12.89
C GLN A 13 -39.29 29.77 11.84
N GLN A 14 -38.44 29.63 10.81
CA GLN A 14 -38.86 29.65 9.39
C GLN A 14 -37.98 28.66 8.58
N GLN A 15 -38.59 27.58 8.08
CA GLN A 15 -38.07 26.63 7.08
C GLN A 15 -38.46 27.13 5.67
N PRO A 16 -37.84 26.73 4.53
CA PRO A 16 -37.40 25.34 4.24
C PRO A 16 -36.14 25.13 3.34
N ARG A 17 -35.73 23.85 3.26
CA ARG A 17 -35.04 23.16 2.15
C ARG A 17 -33.48 23.16 2.10
N SER A 18 -32.93 22.11 2.70
CA SER A 18 -31.80 21.25 2.26
C SER A 18 -30.79 21.78 1.24
N GLN A 19 -29.50 21.64 1.55
CA GLN A 19 -28.44 21.28 0.60
C GLN A 19 -27.18 20.84 1.36
N TRP A 20 -26.87 19.54 1.32
CA TRP A 20 -25.47 19.13 1.35
C TRP A 20 -24.82 19.75 0.11
N ALA A 21 -23.78 20.55 0.31
CA ALA A 21 -22.84 20.86 -0.74
C ALA A 21 -21.46 20.81 -0.11
N ASP A 22 -20.76 19.70 -0.35
CA ASP A 22 -19.30 19.71 -0.33
C ASP A 22 -18.85 20.84 -1.26
N GLU A 23 -18.37 21.92 -0.68
CA GLU A 23 -17.85 23.05 -1.41
C GLU A 23 -16.47 22.66 -1.96
N ILE A 24 -16.42 22.23 -3.23
CA ILE A 24 -15.15 22.01 -3.92
C ILE A 24 -14.52 23.38 -4.15
N THR A 25 -13.57 23.77 -3.31
CA THR A 25 -12.76 24.97 -3.52
C THR A 25 -11.85 24.74 -4.72
N THR A 26 -12.23 25.26 -5.89
CA THR A 26 -11.33 25.30 -7.05
C THR A 26 -10.22 26.30 -6.75
N VAL A 27 -8.98 25.84 -6.64
CA VAL A 27 -7.82 26.72 -6.55
C VAL A 27 -7.71 27.45 -7.89
N SER A 28 -8.18 28.69 -7.94
CA SER A 28 -8.05 29.56 -9.10
C SER A 28 -6.56 29.71 -9.44
N ASP A 29 -6.27 29.51 -10.72
CA ASP A 29 -4.96 29.67 -11.34
C ASP A 29 -4.34 31.00 -10.91
N GLY A 30 -3.34 30.90 -10.03
CA GLY A 30 -2.88 32.02 -9.23
C GLY A 30 -1.41 31.86 -8.93
N ARG A 31 -0.58 32.20 -9.92
CA ARG A 31 0.79 32.66 -9.73
C ARG A 31 1.76 31.60 -9.18
N ARG A 32 2.03 30.57 -9.98
CA ARG A 32 3.24 29.75 -9.79
C ARG A 32 4.44 30.58 -10.24
N ASP A 33 5.04 31.30 -9.31
CA ASP A 33 6.38 31.82 -9.49
C ASP A 33 7.29 30.64 -9.86
N ALA A 34 8.14 30.81 -10.89
CA ALA A 34 9.02 29.75 -11.42
C ALA A 34 9.99 29.13 -10.40
N ALA A 35 10.01 29.63 -9.17
CA ALA A 35 10.77 29.12 -8.04
C ALA A 35 10.06 27.97 -7.29
N ASP A 36 8.74 27.83 -7.40
CA ASP A 36 7.92 26.81 -6.73
C ASP A 36 7.25 25.86 -7.75
N GLU A 37 7.93 25.65 -8.88
CA GLU A 37 7.52 24.65 -9.85
C GLU A 37 8.09 23.29 -9.46
N ASP A 38 7.21 22.28 -9.35
CA ASP A 38 7.61 20.90 -9.07
C ASP A 38 8.78 20.52 -9.99
N PRO A 39 9.92 20.05 -9.43
CA PRO A 39 11.09 19.68 -10.21
C PRO A 39 10.77 18.64 -11.31
N LEU A 40 9.74 17.81 -11.15
CA LEU A 40 9.26 16.90 -12.19
C LEU A 40 8.56 17.64 -13.32
N LEU A 41 7.69 18.61 -13.03
CA LEU A 41 7.00 19.41 -14.05
C LEU A 41 8.00 20.26 -14.85
N ARG A 42 8.99 20.83 -14.17
CA ARG A 42 10.09 21.55 -14.82
C ARG A 42 10.90 20.65 -15.75
N ARG A 43 11.21 19.43 -15.30
CA ARG A 43 11.90 18.42 -16.12
C ARG A 43 11.06 18.01 -17.33
N ILE A 44 9.77 17.73 -17.15
CA ILE A 44 8.87 17.33 -18.24
C ILE A 44 8.80 18.43 -19.31
N ARG A 45 8.67 19.70 -18.91
CA ARG A 45 8.65 20.82 -19.88
C ARG A 45 10.00 21.05 -20.56
N SER A 46 11.12 20.72 -19.91
CA SER A 46 12.45 20.84 -20.49
C SER A 46 12.81 19.74 -21.50
N LEU A 47 12.00 18.67 -21.58
CA LEU A 47 12.24 17.60 -22.54
C LEU A 47 11.87 18.07 -23.95
N THR A 48 12.87 18.11 -24.83
CA THR A 48 12.65 18.32 -26.26
C THR A 48 11.83 17.16 -26.82
N ILE A 49 10.62 17.45 -27.27
CA ILE A 49 9.77 16.47 -27.95
C ILE A 49 10.50 16.08 -29.23
N ALA A 50 10.99 14.84 -29.28
CA ALA A 50 11.61 14.31 -30.48
C ALA A 50 10.60 14.35 -31.63
N PRO A 51 11.03 14.73 -32.85
CA PRO A 51 10.14 14.69 -34.00
C PRO A 51 9.55 13.27 -34.13
N PRO A 52 8.24 13.16 -34.42
CA PRO A 52 7.58 11.87 -34.48
C PRO A 52 8.28 10.99 -35.51
N LEU A 53 8.70 9.80 -35.10
CA LEU A 53 9.38 8.83 -35.97
C LEU A 53 8.45 8.30 -37.09
N LEU A 54 7.17 8.64 -37.03
CA LEU A 54 6.14 8.20 -37.97
C LEU A 54 5.69 9.40 -38.81
N SER A 55 6.01 9.36 -40.11
CA SER A 55 5.73 10.39 -41.13
C SER A 55 4.25 10.48 -41.53
N GLY A 56 3.32 10.29 -40.57
CA GLY A 56 1.87 10.29 -40.78
C GLY A 56 1.08 11.04 -39.72
N GLN A 57 1.74 11.59 -38.70
CA GLN A 57 1.11 12.51 -37.76
C GLN A 57 1.10 13.91 -38.41
N PRO A 58 -0.04 14.63 -38.49
CA PRO A 58 0.01 16.03 -38.88
C PRO A 58 0.95 16.76 -37.94
N ALA A 59 1.87 17.53 -38.52
CA ALA A 59 2.86 18.29 -37.79
C ALA A 59 2.17 19.12 -36.70
N ALA A 60 2.72 19.07 -35.49
CA ALA A 60 2.41 20.01 -34.42
C ALA A 60 2.61 21.43 -34.97
N GLY A 61 1.50 22.11 -35.26
CA GLY A 61 1.47 23.36 -36.02
C GLY A 61 0.10 23.69 -36.62
N SER A 62 -0.82 22.73 -36.73
CA SER A 62 -2.23 23.05 -36.97
C SER A 62 -2.91 23.38 -35.65
N GLU A 63 -3.00 24.68 -35.38
CA GLU A 63 -3.85 25.29 -34.35
C GLU A 63 -5.32 24.96 -34.61
N THR A 64 -5.73 23.76 -34.24
CA THR A 64 -7.14 23.42 -34.11
C THR A 64 -7.29 22.85 -32.73
N GLU A 65 -7.83 23.67 -31.82
CA GLU A 65 -8.21 23.31 -30.47
C GLU A 65 -9.20 22.12 -30.53
N THR A 66 -8.68 20.90 -30.57
CA THR A 66 -9.51 19.70 -30.46
C THR A 66 -9.96 19.62 -29.01
N SER A 67 -11.16 20.14 -28.76
CA SER A 67 -11.84 20.07 -27.47
C SER A 67 -11.72 18.68 -26.87
N ILE A 68 -11.38 18.59 -25.59
CA ILE A 68 -11.13 17.34 -24.87
C ILE A 68 -12.35 16.41 -24.90
N THR A 69 -13.56 16.97 -25.02
CA THR A 69 -14.80 16.21 -25.21
C THR A 69 -14.84 15.50 -26.56
N ASP A 70 -14.25 16.08 -27.60
CA ASP A 70 -14.18 15.50 -28.94
C ASP A 70 -13.17 14.33 -29.01
N ILE A 71 -12.16 14.35 -28.13
CA ILE A 71 -11.21 13.25 -27.94
C ILE A 71 -11.87 12.09 -27.17
N LEU A 72 -12.67 12.40 -26.14
CA LEU A 72 -13.36 11.39 -25.33
C LEU A 72 -14.54 10.72 -26.06
N VAL A 73 -15.23 11.47 -26.93
CA VAL A 73 -16.40 10.98 -27.68
C VAL A 73 -15.99 10.31 -29.00
N ARG A 74 -14.75 10.50 -29.47
CA ARG A 74 -14.15 9.66 -30.50
C ARG A 74 -13.95 8.25 -29.94
N LYS A 75 -14.98 7.43 -30.09
CA LYS A 75 -14.85 5.97 -30.12
C LYS A 75 -13.69 5.68 -31.07
N PRO A 76 -12.58 5.05 -30.61
CA PRO A 76 -11.47 4.76 -31.49
C PRO A 76 -12.04 3.95 -32.64
N SER A 77 -12.07 4.54 -33.83
CA SER A 77 -12.47 3.88 -35.05
C SER A 77 -11.80 2.53 -35.04
N SER A 78 -12.60 1.48 -35.15
CA SER A 78 -12.18 0.09 -35.20
C SER A 78 -10.96 -0.05 -36.12
N SER A 79 -9.76 0.09 -35.55
CA SER A 79 -8.51 -0.19 -36.23
C SER A 79 -8.28 -1.68 -36.03
N SER A 80 -9.16 -2.45 -36.67
CA SER A 80 -8.95 -3.85 -36.95
C SER A 80 -7.78 -3.93 -37.92
N SER A 81 -6.56 -4.04 -37.34
CA SER A 81 -5.31 -4.58 -37.89
C SER A 81 -4.04 -3.76 -37.55
N ALA A 82 -4.02 -2.94 -36.50
CA ALA A 82 -2.78 -2.35 -35.96
C ALA A 82 -2.38 -2.84 -34.56
N ALA A 83 -3.18 -3.71 -33.94
CA ALA A 83 -2.85 -4.40 -32.68
C ALA A 83 -2.08 -5.72 -32.90
N SER A 84 -1.40 -5.87 -34.05
CA SER A 84 -0.50 -7.00 -34.29
C SER A 84 0.93 -6.50 -34.28
N GLY A 85 1.38 -6.00 -33.13
CA GLY A 85 2.79 -6.15 -32.80
C GLY A 85 3.07 -7.65 -32.85
N ASN A 86 3.73 -8.09 -33.91
CA ASN A 86 4.00 -9.50 -34.21
C ASN A 86 4.99 -10.07 -33.17
N LEU A 87 4.57 -10.20 -31.92
CA LEU A 87 5.31 -10.91 -30.89
C LEU A 87 5.26 -12.38 -31.26
N ASN A 88 6.43 -12.94 -31.52
CA ASN A 88 6.54 -14.34 -31.89
C ASN A 88 5.95 -15.19 -30.74
N PRO A 89 4.95 -16.05 -31.01
CA PRO A 89 4.25 -16.80 -29.97
C PRO A 89 5.19 -17.74 -29.19
N ASN A 90 6.28 -18.19 -29.83
CA ASN A 90 7.28 -19.02 -29.19
C ASN A 90 8.09 -18.24 -28.14
N VAL A 91 8.46 -16.98 -28.45
CA VAL A 91 9.16 -16.09 -27.50
C VAL A 91 8.27 -15.75 -26.31
N MET A 92 6.97 -15.55 -26.54
CA MET A 92 6.01 -15.36 -25.44
C MET A 92 5.90 -16.61 -24.55
N PHE A 93 5.84 -17.79 -25.15
CA PHE A 93 5.79 -19.04 -24.38
C PHE A 93 7.05 -19.26 -23.55
N GLU A 94 8.22 -18.96 -24.11
CA GLU A 94 9.50 -19.02 -23.41
C GLU A 94 9.54 -18.03 -22.24
N LEU A 95 9.09 -16.79 -22.43
CA LEU A 95 9.00 -15.80 -21.36
C LEU A 95 8.07 -16.24 -20.22
N PHE A 96 6.91 -16.81 -20.55
CA PHE A 96 6.00 -17.35 -19.54
C PHE A 96 6.57 -18.58 -18.82
N SER A 97 7.35 -19.40 -19.52
CA SER A 97 8.03 -20.56 -18.94
C SER A 97 9.10 -20.10 -17.96
N MET A 98 9.96 -19.16 -18.36
CA MET A 98 10.98 -18.57 -17.50
C MET A 98 10.36 -17.86 -16.28
N TYR A 99 9.26 -17.13 -16.47
CA TYR A 99 8.54 -16.49 -15.36
C TYR A 99 7.92 -17.52 -14.40
N ARG A 100 7.36 -18.61 -14.92
CA ARG A 100 6.79 -19.68 -14.11
C ARG A 100 7.87 -20.40 -13.30
N GLU A 101 8.99 -20.74 -13.93
CA GLU A 101 10.12 -21.35 -13.25
C GLU A 101 10.64 -20.46 -12.12
N TRP A 102 10.79 -19.16 -12.39
CA TRP A 102 11.14 -18.18 -11.37
C TRP A 102 10.11 -18.11 -10.23
N GLN A 103 8.81 -18.12 -10.53
CA GLN A 103 7.75 -18.17 -9.51
C GLN A 103 7.83 -19.43 -8.64
N GLU A 104 8.11 -20.58 -9.24
CA GLU A 104 8.26 -21.86 -8.54
C GLU A 104 9.51 -21.85 -7.65
N GLU A 105 10.63 -21.33 -8.15
CA GLU A 105 11.87 -21.16 -7.38
C GLU A 105 11.67 -20.23 -6.17
N MET A 106 11.06 -19.06 -6.38
CA MET A 106 10.75 -18.13 -5.30
C MET A 106 9.83 -18.75 -4.25
N THR A 107 8.81 -19.50 -4.68
CA THR A 107 7.89 -20.19 -3.76
C THR A 107 8.63 -21.22 -2.92
N LYS A 108 9.55 -21.97 -3.54
CA LYS A 108 10.39 -22.94 -2.84
C LYS A 108 11.30 -22.27 -1.82
N GLU A 109 11.98 -21.19 -2.18
CA GLU A 109 12.86 -20.44 -1.27
C GLU A 109 12.10 -19.90 -0.05
N ILE A 110 10.92 -19.31 -0.29
CA ILE A 110 10.04 -18.82 0.79
C ILE A 110 9.62 -19.97 1.71
N SER A 111 9.22 -21.11 1.13
CA SER A 111 8.79 -22.29 1.91
C SER A 111 9.93 -22.85 2.75
N GLU A 112 11.14 -22.95 2.21
CA GLU A 112 12.31 -23.44 2.93
C GLU A 112 12.65 -22.52 4.11
N ARG A 113 12.73 -21.22 3.85
CA ARG A 113 13.00 -20.22 4.88
C ARG A 113 11.93 -20.18 5.96
N GLN A 114 10.66 -20.34 5.59
CA GLN A 114 9.56 -20.43 6.55
C GLN A 114 9.71 -21.66 7.45
N GLY A 115 10.06 -22.83 6.88
CA GLY A 115 10.31 -24.04 7.65
C GLY A 115 11.48 -23.91 8.63
N GLU A 116 12.57 -23.26 8.23
CA GLU A 116 13.69 -22.98 9.14
C GLU A 116 13.30 -22.09 10.33
N ILE A 117 12.48 -21.07 10.07
CA ILE A 117 12.00 -20.15 11.11
C ILE A 117 11.08 -20.90 12.07
N GLU A 118 10.17 -21.72 11.57
CA GLU A 118 9.26 -22.53 12.38
C GLU A 118 10.03 -23.49 13.31
N ASN A 119 11.03 -24.21 12.79
CA ASN A 119 11.88 -25.09 13.60
C ASN A 119 12.66 -24.33 14.69
N LYS A 120 13.13 -23.11 14.39
CA LYS A 120 13.79 -22.25 15.40
C LYS A 120 12.82 -21.79 16.48
N ILE A 121 11.59 -21.45 16.11
CA ILE A 121 10.55 -21.06 17.07
C ILE A 121 10.20 -22.23 17.97
N GLU A 122 9.98 -23.43 17.41
CA GLU A 122 9.67 -24.64 18.18
C GLU A 122 10.81 -24.98 19.17
N THR A 123 12.05 -24.88 18.70
CA THR A 123 13.23 -25.10 19.57
C THR A 123 13.29 -24.06 20.70
N ALA A 124 13.07 -22.78 20.38
CA ALA A 124 13.09 -21.71 21.38
C ALA A 124 11.99 -21.88 22.43
N ASP A 125 10.77 -22.24 22.02
CA ASP A 125 9.64 -22.50 22.91
C ASP A 125 9.92 -23.69 23.84
N ALA A 126 10.42 -24.80 23.29
CA ALA A 126 10.80 -25.98 24.08
C ALA A 126 11.89 -25.66 25.13
N LEU A 127 12.86 -24.80 24.77
CA LEU A 127 13.89 -24.35 25.71
C LEU A 127 13.34 -23.39 26.77
N ALA A 128 12.44 -22.48 26.40
CA ALA A 128 11.80 -21.55 27.33
C ALA A 128 10.98 -22.30 28.39
N VAL A 129 10.19 -23.30 27.96
CA VAL A 129 9.42 -24.17 28.86
C VAL A 129 10.35 -24.91 29.82
N LYS A 130 11.44 -25.51 29.32
CA LYS A 130 12.42 -26.21 30.17
C LYS A 130 13.10 -25.28 31.17
N LEU A 131 13.43 -24.05 30.77
CA LEU A 131 14.02 -23.05 31.65
C LEU A 131 13.05 -22.66 32.78
N LEU A 132 11.79 -22.40 32.44
CA LEU A 132 10.74 -22.08 33.41
C LEU A 132 10.53 -23.23 34.41
N GLN A 133 10.51 -24.47 33.93
CA GLN A 133 10.41 -25.66 34.80
C GLN A 133 11.58 -25.74 35.78
N ARG A 134 12.83 -25.56 35.30
CA ARG A 134 14.02 -25.56 36.17
C ARG A 134 13.98 -24.42 37.19
N PHE A 135 13.54 -23.24 36.78
CA PHE A 135 13.40 -22.10 37.68
C PHE A 135 12.39 -22.38 38.80
N ASN A 136 11.20 -22.86 38.45
CA ASN A 136 10.16 -23.19 39.44
C ASN A 136 10.58 -24.31 40.39
N TYR A 137 11.27 -25.34 39.86
CA TYR A 137 11.84 -26.39 40.69
C TYR A 137 12.86 -25.83 41.69
N SER A 138 13.79 -24.99 41.22
CA SER A 138 14.79 -24.33 42.07
C SER A 138 14.14 -23.49 43.16
N LEU A 139 13.15 -22.67 42.79
CA LEU A 139 12.40 -21.83 43.73
C LEU A 139 11.71 -22.66 44.82
N THR A 140 11.08 -23.76 44.43
CA THR A 140 10.40 -24.68 45.36
C THR A 140 11.39 -25.35 46.30
N SER A 141 12.54 -25.80 45.78
CA SER A 141 13.63 -26.40 46.56
C SER A 141 14.20 -25.40 47.57
N MET A 142 14.52 -24.17 47.13
CA MET A 142 15.03 -23.11 48.01
C MET A 142 14.02 -22.74 49.10
N ARG A 143 12.73 -22.62 48.75
CA ARG A 143 11.67 -22.34 49.71
C ARG A 143 11.54 -23.45 50.74
N SER A 144 11.63 -24.72 50.31
CA SER A 144 11.62 -25.87 51.21
C SER A 144 12.82 -25.83 52.16
N THR A 145 14.04 -25.63 51.65
CA THR A 145 15.25 -25.52 52.49
C THR A 145 15.14 -24.36 53.49
N SER A 146 14.66 -23.19 53.04
CA SER A 146 14.44 -22.03 53.92
C SER A 146 13.42 -22.32 55.01
N HIS A 147 12.34 -23.05 54.71
CA HIS A 147 11.32 -23.43 55.69
C HIS A 147 11.90 -24.38 56.74
N ASN A 148 12.61 -25.43 56.30
CA ASN A 148 13.25 -26.39 57.20
C ASN A 148 14.29 -25.71 58.12
N LEU A 149 15.06 -24.75 57.60
CA LEU A 149 16.01 -23.97 58.41
C LEU A 149 15.32 -23.05 59.42
N ALA A 150 14.17 -22.46 59.06
CA ALA A 150 13.40 -21.61 59.96
C ALA A 150 12.77 -22.42 61.12
N GLU A 151 12.27 -23.63 60.85
CA GLU A 151 11.69 -24.51 61.87
C GLU A 151 12.76 -25.10 62.81
N GLY A 152 13.93 -25.45 62.27
CA GLY A 152 15.05 -26.00 63.04
C GLY A 152 15.73 -25.01 64.00
N GLY A 153 15.45 -23.71 63.89
CA GLY A 153 16.01 -22.66 64.76
C GLY A 153 15.19 -22.37 66.03
N SER A 154 14.13 -23.13 66.31
CA SER A 154 13.19 -22.87 67.42
C SER A 154 13.38 -23.73 68.68
N TRP A 155 14.56 -24.35 68.86
CA TRP A 155 14.90 -25.18 70.03
C TRP A 155 15.77 -24.45 71.05
#